data_AF-A0A0C2BMI7-F1
#
_entry.id   AF-A0A0C2BMI7-F1
#
_cell.length_a   1.000
_cell.length_b   1.000
_cell.length_c   1.000
_cell.angle_alpha   90.00
_cell.angle_beta   90.00
_cell.angle_gamma   90.00
#
_symmetry.space_group_name_H-M   'P 1'
#
loop_
_entity.id
_entity.type
_entity.pdbx_description
1 polymer ?
#
loop_
_entity_poly.entity_id
_entity_poly.type
_entity_poly.pdbx_seq_one_letter_code
_entity_poly.pdbx_strand_id
1 'polypeptide(L)' 'MEKVEEAIKDMNLFECQDSVIGIPNRSKGISVGEKKRLAFASEILTDPAILFCDEPTSGLDAFMAHQ' A
#
# COMPACT_ATOMS: atom_id res chain seq x y z
N MET A 1 14.47 0.80 -10.65
CA MET A 1 13.73 -0.40 -10.19
C MET A 1 13.95 -0.62 -8.70
N GLU A 2 15.17 -0.48 -8.20
CA GLU A 2 15.50 -0.56 -6.75
C GLU A 2 14.51 0.15 -5.81
N LYS A 3 14.20 1.44 -6.03
CA LYS A 3 13.21 2.17 -5.21
C LYS A 3 11.81 1.52 -5.15
N VAL A 4 11.39 0.87 -6.24
CA VAL A 4 10.08 0.19 -6.31
C VAL A 4 10.13 -1.09 -5.48
N GLU A 5 11.21 -1.85 -5.55
CA GLU A 5 11.41 -3.05 -4.75
C GLU A 5 11.49 -2.72 -3.25
N GLU A 6 12.17 -1.64 -2.88
CA GLU A 6 12.18 -1.11 -1.51
C GLU A 6 10.77 -0.70 -1.05
N ALA A 7 10.02 0.03 -1.85
CA ALA A 7 8.66 0.42 -1.51
C ALA A 7 7.72 -0.78 -1.34
N ILE A 8 7.84 -1.80 -2.21
CA ILE A 8 7.08 -3.06 -2.09
C ILE A 8 7.44 -3.78 -0.79
N LYS A 9 8.73 -3.76 -0.42
CA LYS A 9 9.23 -4.35 0.81
C LYS A 9 8.71 -3.67 2.05
N ASP A 10 8.93 -2.36 2.16
CA ASP A 10 8.59 -1.57 3.34
C ASP A 10 7.08 -1.53 3.58
N MET A 11 6.29 -1.65 2.51
CA MET A 11 4.82 -1.68 2.58
C MET A 11 4.23 -3.10 2.62
N ASN A 12 5.06 -4.15 2.74
CA ASN A 12 4.63 -5.54 2.79
C ASN A 12 3.61 -5.90 1.68
N LEU A 13 4.01 -5.63 0.43
CA LEU A 13 3.23 -5.85 -0.79
C LEU A 13 3.77 -7.01 -1.65
N PHE A 14 4.80 -7.72 -1.20
CA PHE A 14 5.43 -8.79 -1.98
C PHE A 14 4.45 -9.86 -2.47
N GLU A 15 3.58 -10.35 -1.59
CA GLU A 15 2.61 -11.41 -1.90
C GLU A 15 1.60 -10.98 -2.99
N CYS A 16 1.36 -9.68 -3.14
CA CYS A 16 0.39 -9.13 -4.08
C CYS A 16 1.01 -8.31 -5.22
N GLN A 17 2.34 -8.28 -5.37
CA GLN A 17 3.03 -7.38 -6.31
C GLN A 17 2.64 -7.60 -7.79
N ASP A 18 2.33 -8.85 -8.15
CA ASP A 18 1.94 -9.26 -9.50
C ASP A 18 0.41 -9.44 -9.62
N SER A 19 -0.34 -9.10 -8.57
CA SER A 19 -1.80 -9.21 -8.55
C SER A 19 -2.47 -7.98 -9.16
N VAL A 20 -3.62 -8.19 -9.79
CA VAL A 20 -4.47 -7.09 -10.26
C VAL A 20 -5.08 -6.33 -9.09
N ILE A 21 -5.07 -4.99 -9.12
CA ILE A 21 -5.65 -4.13 -8.07
C ILE A 21 -7.18 -4.32 -7.96
N GLY A 22 -7.82 -4.64 -9.09
CA GLY A 22 -9.28 -4.81 -9.19
C GLY A 22 -10.03 -3.48 -9.30
N ILE A 23 -11.20 -3.53 -9.95
CA ILE A 23 -12.04 -2.36 -10.21
C ILE A 23 -13.24 -2.42 -9.25
N PRO A 24 -13.52 -1.34 -8.48
CA PRO A 24 -14.69 -1.28 -7.60
C PRO A 24 -15.98 -1.69 -8.34
N ASN A 25 -16.75 -2.60 -7.76
CA ASN A 25 -18.00 -3.13 -8.29
C ASN A 25 -17.92 -3.87 -9.66
N ARG A 26 -16.71 -4.15 -10.16
CA ARG A 26 -16.53 -4.89 -11.43
C ARG A 26 -15.61 -6.10 -11.29
N SER A 27 -14.49 -5.99 -10.59
CA SER A 27 -13.56 -7.11 -10.40
C SER A 27 -12.91 -7.07 -9.02
N LYS A 28 -12.88 -8.23 -8.35
CA LYS A 28 -12.04 -8.39 -7.15
C LYS A 28 -10.57 -8.34 -7.56
N GLY A 29 -9.75 -7.76 -6.70
CA GLY A 29 -8.30 -7.70 -6.82
C GLY A 29 -7.70 -7.74 -5.42
N ILE A 30 -6.62 -7.00 -5.19
CA ILE A 30 -5.98 -6.90 -3.87
C ILE A 30 -6.97 -6.43 -2.79
N SER A 31 -6.70 -6.82 -1.55
CA SER A 31 -7.49 -6.48 -0.36
C SER A 31 -7.52 -4.98 -0.09
N VAL A 32 -8.46 -4.54 0.75
CA VAL A 32 -8.58 -3.13 1.13
C VAL A 32 -7.32 -2.63 1.83
N GLY A 33 -6.69 -3.46 2.69
CA GLY A 33 -5.44 -3.12 3.37
C GLY A 33 -4.27 -2.99 2.39
N GLU A 34 -4.14 -3.90 1.44
CA GLU A 34 -3.13 -3.81 0.37
C GLU A 34 -3.34 -2.57 -0.50
N LYS A 35 -4.59 -2.19 -0.83
CA LYS A 35 -4.88 -0.93 -1.54
C LYS A 35 -4.40 0.30 -0.78
N LYS A 36 -4.59 0.34 0.54
CA LYS A 36 -4.12 1.45 1.38
C LYS A 36 -2.60 1.54 1.39
N ARG A 37 -1.92 0.41 1.59
CA ARG A 37 -0.44 0.34 1.55
C ARG A 37 0.12 0.68 0.17
N LEU A 38 -0.54 0.23 -0.91
CA LEU A 38 -0.16 0.57 -2.28
C LEU A 38 -0.31 2.07 -2.56
N ALA A 39 -1.40 2.70 -2.10
CA ALA A 39 -1.56 4.15 -2.22
C ALA A 39 -0.41 4.91 -1.53
N PHE A 40 -0.07 4.50 -0.31
CA PHE A 40 1.05 5.10 0.43
C PHE A 40 2.40 4.84 -0.26
N ALA A 41 2.66 3.62 -0.73
CA ALA A 41 3.86 3.27 -1.52
C ALA A 41 4.02 4.17 -2.74
N SER A 42 2.93 4.42 -3.47
CA SER A 42 2.93 5.27 -4.66
C SER A 42 3.32 6.71 -4.36
N GLU A 43 2.88 7.26 -3.22
CA GLU A 43 3.24 8.61 -2.80
C GLU A 43 4.69 8.70 -2.33
N ILE A 44 5.19 7.70 -1.57
CA ILE A 44 6.60 7.66 -1.12
C ILE A 44 7.57 7.65 -2.31
N LEU A 45 7.22 6.97 -3.40
CA LEU A 45 8.08 6.90 -4.59
C LEU A 45 8.37 8.28 -5.21
N THR A 46 7.55 9.28 -4.91
CA THR A 46 7.78 10.68 -5.33
C THR A 46 8.83 11.41 -4.49
N ASP A 47 9.34 10.76 -3.44
CA ASP A 47 10.32 11.30 -2.48
C ASP A 47 9.90 12.68 -1.91
N PRO A 48 8.67 12.79 -1.33
CA PRO A 48 8.17 14.06 -0.85
C PRO A 48 8.90 14.51 0.42
N ALA A 49 9.26 15.79 0.51
CA ALA A 49 9.88 16.34 1.71
C ALA A 49 8.97 16.29 2.96
N ILE A 50 7.66 16.35 2.76
CA ILE A 50 6.62 16.26 3.80
C ILE A 50 5.45 15.47 3.22
N LEU A 51 4.99 14.45 3.96
CA LEU A 51 3.81 13.66 3.62
C LEU A 51 2.70 13.90 4.65
N PHE A 52 1.53 14.31 4.18
CA PHE A 52 0.34 14.43 5.02
C PHE A 52 -0.50 13.16 4.91
N CYS A 53 -0.91 12.61 6.05
CA CYS A 53 -1.75 11.43 6.09
C CYS A 53 -2.94 11.70 7.00
N ASP A 54 -4.14 11.43 6.51
CA ASP A 54 -5.35 11.43 7.31
C ASP A 54 -5.71 9.98 7.68
N GLU A 55 -5.79 9.71 8.98
CA GLU A 55 -6.04 8.38 9.56
C GLU A 55 -5.30 7.20 8.88
N PRO A 56 -3.95 7.21 8.80
CA PRO A 56 -3.18 6.24 8.03
C PRO A 56 -3.34 4.79 8.49
N THR A 57 -3.77 4.58 9.74
CA THR A 57 -3.95 3.26 10.35
C THR A 57 -5.43 2.84 10.45
N SER A 58 -6.37 3.65 9.98
CA SER A 58 -7.80 3.32 10.05
C SER A 58 -8.10 2.03 9.29
N GLY A 59 -8.86 1.11 9.86
CA GLY A 59 -9.30 -0.11 9.18
C GLY A 59 -8.19 -1.09 8.77
N LEU A 60 -6.96 -0.91 9.27
CA LEU A 60 -5.97 -1.99 9.35
C LEU A 60 -6.29 -2.81 10.62
N ASP A 61 -6.30 -4.14 10.52
CA ASP A 61 -6.41 -4.99 11.70
C ASP A 61 -5.31 -4.62 12.70
N ALA A 62 -5.63 -4.61 14.00
CA ALA A 62 -4.76 -4.13 15.08
C ALA A 62 -3.35 -4.76 15.12
N PHE A 63 -3.15 -5.87 14.40
CA PHE A 63 -1.87 -6.55 14.23
C PHE A 63 -0.93 -5.87 13.22
N MET A 64 -1.46 -5.18 12.21
CA MET A 64 -0.67 -4.51 11.15
C MET A 64 -0.29 -3.07 11.49
N ALA A 65 -0.90 -2.46 12.51
CA ALA A 65 -0.60 -1.08 12.89
C ALA A 65 0.71 -0.94 13.71
N HIS A 66 1.32 -2.06 14.13
CA HIS A 66 2.47 -2.10 15.05
C HIS A 66 3.71 -2.83 14.51
N GLN A 67 3.69 -3.32 13.26
CA GLN A 67 4.89 -3.83 12.57
C GLN A 67 5.32 -2.82 11.50
#